data_AF-A0A7S2R506-F1
#
_entry.id   AF-A0A7S2R506-F1
#
_cell.length_a   1.000
_cell.length_b   1.000
_cell.length_c   1.000
_cell.angle_alpha   90.00
_cell.angle_beta   90.00
_cell.angle_gamma   90.00
#
_symmetry.space_group_name_H-M   'P 1'
#
loop_
_entity.id
_entity.type
_entity.pdbx_description
1 polymer ?
#
loop_
_entity_poly.entity_id
_entity_poly.type
_entity_poly.pdbx_seq_one_letter_code
_entity_poly.pdbx_strand_id
1 'polypeptide(L)'
;ELLASSISAALDEYFVVEPKEIESNLLNDAKVVLKNVRLQPQTNIMEYTENEVIVSNISGIVDEVTFSWAWSISSSSDSWVKDSTLTIKGLRFKAQLSYESKKNSENDAVSYNDKPKKTNESKLAKIQKEGSLEVYVRNQVENIIDALTLHVIDFDFTLELPSFNPEGQDQ
;
A
#
# COMPACT_ATOMS: atom_id res chain seq x y z
N GLU A 1 -1.90 3.35 22.02
CA GLU A 1 -2.71 4.05 21.01
C GLU A 1 -1.87 4.70 19.90
N LEU A 2 -0.79 5.43 20.20
CA LEU A 2 0.03 6.12 19.18
C LEU A 2 0.60 5.21 18.07
N LEU A 3 1.22 4.08 18.43
CA LEU A 3 1.78 3.13 17.46
C LEU A 3 0.70 2.50 16.56
N ALA A 4 -0.41 2.08 17.16
CA ALA A 4 -1.54 1.50 16.43
C ALA A 4 -2.14 2.52 15.45
N SER A 5 -2.30 3.78 15.88
CA SER A 5 -2.76 4.88 15.01
C SER A 5 -1.78 5.12 13.85
N SER A 6 -0.47 5.12 14.09
CA SER A 6 0.54 5.26 13.03
C SER A 6 0.54 4.08 12.05
N ILE A 7 0.37 2.85 12.54
CA ILE A 7 0.26 1.65 11.68
C ILE A 7 -1.02 1.72 10.86
N SER A 8 -2.15 2.08 11.47
CA SER A 8 -3.43 2.26 10.76
C SER A 8 -3.32 3.33 9.67
N ALA A 9 -2.66 4.47 9.95
CA ALA A 9 -2.42 5.53 8.96
C ALA A 9 -1.51 5.07 7.81
N ALA A 10 -0.52 4.21 8.08
CA ALA A 10 0.31 3.61 7.03
C ALA A 10 -0.47 2.58 6.19
N LEU A 11 -1.38 1.82 6.81
CA LEU A 11 -2.21 0.84 6.11
C LEU A 11 -3.30 1.51 5.26
N ASP A 12 -3.82 2.66 5.68
CA ASP A 12 -4.81 3.47 4.93
C ASP A 12 -4.29 3.97 3.57
N GLU A 13 -2.97 3.99 3.36
CA GLU A 13 -2.38 4.35 2.06
C GLU A 13 -2.53 3.24 1.01
N TYR A 14 -2.64 1.99 1.45
CA TYR A 14 -2.64 0.81 0.57
C TYR A 14 -3.96 0.05 0.60
N PHE A 15 -4.73 0.19 1.68
CA PHE A 15 -5.99 -0.47 1.90
C PHE A 15 -7.08 0.56 2.14
N VAL A 16 -8.28 0.30 1.61
CA VAL A 16 -9.49 1.00 2.05
C VAL A 16 -9.86 0.40 3.42
N VAL A 17 -9.45 1.07 4.50
CA VAL A 17 -9.66 0.60 5.87
C VAL A 17 -10.83 1.38 6.49
N GLU A 18 -11.91 0.69 6.87
CA GLU A 18 -12.89 1.32 7.76
C GLU A 18 -12.37 1.26 9.20
N PRO A 19 -12.43 2.36 9.99
CA PRO A 19 -11.94 2.37 11.38
C PRO A 19 -12.57 1.30 12.29
N LYS A 20 -13.72 0.74 11.89
CA LYS A 20 -14.45 -0.32 12.60
C LYS A 20 -13.89 -1.73 12.34
N GLU A 21 -13.09 -1.89 11.30
CA GLU A 21 -12.50 -3.18 10.88
C GLU A 21 -11.14 -3.44 11.51
N ILE A 22 -10.63 -2.49 12.30
CA ILE A 22 -9.34 -2.59 12.99
C ILE A 22 -9.54 -3.30 14.33
N GLU A 23 -9.31 -4.61 14.35
CA GLU A 23 -9.20 -5.37 15.59
C GLU A 23 -7.79 -5.14 16.16
N SER A 24 -7.68 -4.36 17.24
CA SER A 24 -6.40 -4.12 17.94
C SER A 24 -6.44 -4.73 19.35
N ASN A 25 -5.52 -5.65 19.65
CA ASN A 25 -5.40 -6.26 20.99
C ASN A 25 -4.10 -5.82 21.70
N LEU A 26 -3.87 -4.52 21.83
CA LEU A 26 -2.56 -3.98 22.23
C LEU A 26 -2.07 -4.38 23.63
N LEU A 27 -2.95 -4.86 24.51
CA LEU A 27 -2.64 -5.14 25.91
C LEU A 27 -2.14 -6.58 26.15
N ASN A 28 -2.62 -7.55 25.37
CA ASN A 28 -2.31 -8.97 25.58
C ASN A 28 -1.55 -9.59 24.39
N ASP A 29 -1.91 -9.21 23.16
CA ASP A 29 -1.29 -9.72 21.94
C ASP A 29 -0.95 -8.52 21.06
N ALA A 30 0.32 -8.12 21.03
CA ALA A 30 0.82 -7.04 20.17
C ALA A 30 0.56 -7.35 18.68
N LYS A 31 -0.68 -7.13 18.25
CA LYS A 31 -1.23 -7.57 16.97
C LYS A 31 -2.39 -6.66 16.55
N VAL A 32 -2.38 -6.33 15.28
CA VAL A 32 -3.44 -5.64 14.54
C VAL A 32 -3.94 -6.59 13.46
N VAL A 33 -5.25 -6.76 13.35
CA VAL A 33 -5.87 -7.58 12.31
C VAL A 33 -6.88 -6.75 11.54
N LEU A 34 -6.76 -6.79 10.22
CA LEU A 34 -7.76 -6.28 9.28
C LEU A 34 -8.33 -7.45 8.50
N LYS A 35 -9.64 -7.49 8.29
CA LYS A 35 -10.32 -8.57 7.57
C LYS A 35 -11.12 -8.02 6.41
N ASN A 36 -11.13 -8.75 5.30
CA ASN A 36 -11.88 -8.42 4.07
C ASN A 36 -11.60 -7.01 3.53
N VAL A 37 -10.34 -6.58 3.58
CA VAL A 37 -9.94 -5.25 3.14
C VAL A 37 -9.76 -5.20 1.63
N ARG A 38 -10.08 -4.06 1.03
CA ARG A 38 -9.85 -3.80 -0.39
C ARG A 38 -8.54 -3.06 -0.57
N LEU A 39 -7.81 -3.37 -1.64
CA LEU A 39 -6.69 -2.54 -2.06
C LEU A 39 -7.23 -1.21 -2.59
N GLN A 40 -6.49 -0.13 -2.30
CA GLN A 40 -6.71 1.15 -2.96
C GLN A 40 -6.51 0.96 -4.47
N PRO A 41 -7.48 1.32 -5.33
CA PRO A 41 -7.29 1.22 -6.77
C PRO A 41 -6.10 2.06 -7.22
N GLN A 42 -5.20 1.47 -7.99
CA GLN A 42 -4.05 2.18 -8.57
C GLN A 42 -4.16 2.21 -10.09
N THR A 43 -4.10 3.40 -10.66
CA THR A 43 -4.04 3.61 -12.10
C THR A 43 -2.65 4.11 -12.45
N ASN A 44 -1.91 3.32 -13.24
CA ASN A 44 -0.60 3.68 -13.75
C ASN A 44 -0.71 3.91 -15.26
N ILE A 45 -0.10 4.98 -15.77
CA ILE A 45 -0.07 5.30 -17.19
C ILE A 45 1.38 5.19 -17.66
N MET A 46 1.61 4.38 -18.69
CA MET A 46 2.93 4.16 -19.28
C MET A 46 2.89 4.58 -20.75
N GLU A 47 3.90 5.34 -21.19
CA GLU A 47 4.03 5.68 -22.60
C GLU A 47 4.40 4.43 -23.41
N TYR A 48 3.66 4.16 -24.49
CA TYR A 48 3.92 3.05 -25.40
C TYR A 48 4.41 3.55 -26.76
N THR A 49 3.68 4.48 -27.36
CA THR A 49 4.08 5.17 -28.60
C THR A 49 3.83 6.68 -28.48
N GLU A 50 4.19 7.44 -29.52
CA GLU A 50 3.93 8.88 -29.57
C GLU A 50 2.45 9.21 -29.38
N ASN A 51 1.54 8.34 -29.84
CA ASN A 51 0.09 8.55 -29.84
C ASN A 51 -0.70 7.60 -28.92
N GLU A 52 -0.04 6.65 -28.25
CA GLU A 52 -0.71 5.64 -27.42
C GLU A 52 -0.04 5.53 -26.04
N VAL A 53 -0.89 5.30 -25.04
CA VAL A 53 -0.47 4.97 -23.68
C VAL A 53 -1.06 3.63 -23.28
N ILE A 54 -0.32 2.91 -22.43
CA ILE A 54 -0.85 1.74 -21.73
C ILE A 54 -1.34 2.23 -20.37
N VAL A 55 -2.62 2.01 -20.11
CA VAL A 55 -3.23 2.26 -18.80
C VAL A 55 -3.32 0.93 -18.06
N SER A 56 -2.75 0.91 -16.86
CA SER A 56 -2.77 -0.24 -15.95
C SER A 56 -3.67 0.09 -14.76
N ASN A 57 -4.79 -0.60 -14.64
CA ASN A 57 -5.69 -0.51 -13.50
C ASN A 57 -5.50 -1.71 -12.58
N ILE A 58 -5.03 -1.45 -11.35
CA ILE A 58 -4.77 -2.46 -10.33
C ILE A 58 -5.85 -2.36 -9.27
N SER A 59 -6.49 -3.48 -8.97
CA SER A 59 -7.50 -3.60 -7.91
C SER A 59 -7.38 -4.96 -7.25
N GLY A 60 -7.88 -5.10 -6.03
CA GLY A 60 -7.88 -6.38 -5.36
C GLY A 60 -8.49 -6.36 -3.97
N ILE A 61 -8.53 -7.54 -3.38
CA ILE A 61 -9.06 -7.80 -2.06
C ILE A 61 -8.09 -8.68 -1.29
N VAL A 62 -8.09 -8.52 0.03
CA VAL A 62 -7.32 -9.34 0.96
C VAL A 62 -8.26 -9.85 2.03
N ASP A 63 -8.26 -11.16 2.24
CA ASP A 63 -9.12 -11.79 3.24
C ASP A 63 -8.68 -11.40 4.65
N GLU A 64 -7.37 -11.38 4.92
CA GLU A 64 -6.83 -10.95 6.22
C GLU A 64 -5.44 -10.33 6.09
N VAL A 65 -5.24 -9.19 6.76
CA VAL A 65 -3.92 -8.57 7.02
C VAL A 65 -3.68 -8.61 8.52
N THR A 66 -2.69 -9.39 8.93
CA THR A 66 -2.25 -9.48 10.33
C THR A 66 -0.89 -8.82 10.45
N PHE A 67 -0.77 -7.78 11.28
CA PHE A 67 0.51 -7.24 11.72
C PHE A 67 0.72 -7.59 13.18
N SER A 68 1.73 -8.38 13.51
CA SER A 68 2.05 -8.81 14.89
C SER A 68 3.49 -8.49 15.25
N TRP A 69 3.75 -8.23 16.52
CA TRP A 69 5.08 -7.96 17.04
C TRP A 69 5.22 -8.47 18.48
N ALA A 70 6.45 -8.56 18.96
CA ALA A 70 6.78 -8.87 20.34
C ALA A 70 7.34 -7.63 21.04
N TRP A 71 6.94 -7.43 22.30
CA TRP A 71 7.52 -6.37 23.14
C TRP A 71 8.85 -6.84 23.74
N SER A 72 9.92 -6.07 23.52
CA SER A 72 11.23 -6.29 24.15
C SER A 72 11.41 -5.32 25.31
N ILE A 73 11.13 -5.76 26.54
CA ILE A 73 11.26 -4.95 27.77
C ILE A 73 12.68 -5.08 28.38
N SER A 74 13.72 -5.24 27.55
CA SER A 74 15.10 -5.28 28.06
C SER A 74 15.63 -3.88 28.31
N SER A 75 16.21 -3.65 29.49
CA SER A 75 16.74 -2.36 30.00
C SER A 75 17.93 -1.78 29.22
N SER A 76 18.28 -2.35 28.06
CA SER A 76 19.46 -2.00 27.26
C SER A 76 19.20 -1.96 25.76
N SER A 77 17.95 -2.09 25.29
CA SER A 77 17.63 -2.09 23.86
C SER A 77 17.00 -0.78 23.41
N ASP A 78 17.58 -0.16 22.38
CA ASP A 78 17.07 1.05 21.71
C ASP A 78 15.72 0.84 20.98
N SER A 79 15.26 -0.41 20.88
CA SER A 79 13.93 -0.77 20.36
C SER A 79 13.16 -1.63 21.38
N TRP A 80 11.90 -1.26 21.58
CA TRP A 80 10.91 -1.95 22.41
C TRP A 80 10.08 -2.94 21.59
N VAL A 81 10.25 -2.96 20.26
CA VAL A 81 9.56 -3.84 19.33
C VAL A 81 10.56 -4.80 18.68
N LYS A 82 10.26 -6.10 18.72
CA LYS A 82 11.01 -7.18 18.06
C LYS A 82 10.05 -8.11 17.34
N ASP A 83 10.59 -8.93 16.45
CA ASP A 83 9.86 -10.00 15.77
C ASP A 83 8.59 -9.51 15.03
N SER A 84 8.69 -8.30 14.46
CA SER A 84 7.64 -7.70 13.66
C SER A 84 7.35 -8.57 12.44
N THR A 85 6.11 -9.01 12.32
CA THR A 85 5.65 -9.92 11.27
C THR A 85 4.39 -9.35 10.63
N LEU A 86 4.42 -9.13 9.32
CA LEU A 86 3.26 -8.78 8.52
C LEU A 86 2.84 -10.02 7.72
N THR A 87 1.63 -10.50 7.95
CA THR A 87 1.03 -11.61 7.22
C THR A 87 -0.14 -11.11 6.40
N ILE A 88 -0.08 -11.33 5.09
CA ILE A 88 -1.15 -11.04 4.13
C ILE A 88 -1.69 -12.39 3.66
N LYS A 89 -2.96 -12.67 3.94
CA LYS A 89 -3.62 -13.92 3.59
C LYS A 89 -4.78 -13.70 2.62
N GLY A 90 -4.87 -14.55 1.60
CA GLY A 90 -5.98 -14.52 0.64
C GLY A 90 -5.93 -13.30 -0.28
N LEU A 91 -4.71 -12.83 -0.60
CA LEU A 91 -4.52 -11.69 -1.49
C LEU A 91 -4.93 -12.10 -2.91
N ARG A 92 -5.99 -11.48 -3.42
CA ARG A 92 -6.47 -11.65 -4.78
C ARG A 92 -6.45 -10.30 -5.46
N PHE A 93 -5.52 -10.09 -6.39
CA PHE A 93 -5.45 -8.83 -7.13
C PHE A 93 -5.40 -9.04 -8.64
N LYS A 94 -6.00 -8.07 -9.33
CA LYS A 94 -6.17 -8.02 -10.77
C LYS A 94 -5.50 -6.76 -11.30
N ALA A 95 -4.60 -6.94 -12.26
CA ALA A 95 -4.04 -5.88 -13.07
C ALA A 95 -4.65 -5.95 -14.47
N GLN A 96 -5.36 -4.90 -14.88
CA GLN A 96 -5.94 -4.80 -16.21
C GLN A 96 -5.17 -3.78 -17.03
N LEU A 97 -4.68 -4.20 -18.18
CA LEU A 97 -3.95 -3.38 -19.13
C LEU A 97 -4.86 -3.02 -20.31
N SER A 98 -4.93 -1.73 -20.65
CA SER A 98 -5.65 -1.21 -21.82
C SER A 98 -4.77 -0.27 -22.64
N TYR A 99 -4.96 -0.25 -23.96
CA TYR A 99 -4.40 0.76 -24.83
C TYR A 99 -5.37 1.95 -24.94
N GLU A 100 -4.87 3.16 -24.71
CA GLU A 100 -5.63 4.39 -24.89
C GLU A 100 -4.89 5.33 -25.84
N SER A 101 -5.63 5.94 -26.78
CA SER A 101 -5.06 6.94 -27.67
C SER A 101 -5.00 8.30 -26.96
N LYS A 102 -3.84 8.96 -27.00
CA LYS A 102 -3.63 10.29 -26.41
C LYS A 102 -4.61 11.35 -26.94
N LYS A 103 -5.19 11.14 -28.14
CA LYS A 103 -6.13 12.08 -28.77
C LYS A 103 -7.52 12.13 -28.13
N ASN A 104 -7.94 11.07 -27.42
CA ASN A 104 -9.24 11.07 -26.74
C ASN A 104 -9.20 11.71 -25.34
N SER A 105 -8.01 12.03 -24.82
CA SER A 105 -7.83 12.59 -23.48
C SER A 105 -7.96 14.11 -23.41
N GLU A 106 -8.19 14.82 -24.54
CA GLU A 106 -8.34 16.28 -24.54
C GLU A 106 -9.75 16.78 -24.15
N ASN A 107 -10.77 15.92 -24.13
CA ASN A 107 -12.15 16.31 -23.79
C ASN A 107 -12.57 15.97 -22.36
N ASP A 108 -11.82 15.15 -21.64
CA ASP A 108 -11.97 14.97 -20.20
C ASP A 108 -10.67 15.42 -19.52
N ALA A 109 -10.61 16.71 -19.21
CA ALA A 109 -9.51 17.32 -18.47
C ALA A 109 -9.48 16.80 -17.02
N VAL A 110 -9.12 15.53 -16.84
CA VAL A 110 -8.52 15.07 -15.61
C VAL A 110 -7.03 15.32 -15.77
N SER A 111 -6.56 16.35 -15.07
CA SER A 111 -5.15 16.71 -14.96
C SER A 111 -4.36 15.56 -14.31
N TYR A 112 -3.92 14.59 -15.11
CA TYR A 112 -3.05 13.49 -14.66
C TYR A 112 -1.60 13.94 -14.72
N ASN A 113 -1.28 14.88 -13.85
CA ASN A 113 0.10 15.19 -13.50
C ASN A 113 0.41 14.42 -12.20
N ASP A 114 0.72 13.13 -12.31
CA ASP A 114 1.43 12.43 -11.22
C ASP A 114 2.54 11.60 -11.85
N LYS A 115 3.72 12.23 -11.95
CA LYS A 115 4.98 11.53 -11.70
C LYS A 115 4.75 10.57 -10.52
N PRO A 116 5.37 9.38 -10.45
CA PRO A 116 5.32 8.56 -9.25
C PRO A 116 5.66 9.48 -8.08
N LYS A 117 4.63 9.80 -7.31
CA LYS A 117 4.71 10.78 -6.25
C LYS A 117 5.68 10.13 -5.29
N LYS A 118 6.93 10.62 -5.23
CA LYS A 118 7.88 10.31 -4.16
C LYS A 118 7.18 10.70 -2.86
N THR A 119 6.33 9.82 -2.33
CA THR A 119 5.45 10.11 -1.19
C THR A 119 5.93 9.42 0.08
N ASN A 120 7.14 8.85 0.08
CA ASN A 120 7.78 8.50 1.33
C ASN A 120 8.51 9.69 1.99
N GLU A 121 8.61 10.85 1.34
CA GLU A 121 9.19 12.05 1.96
C GLU A 121 8.16 13.12 2.36
N SER A 122 6.94 13.13 1.82
CA SER A 122 6.05 14.29 1.97
C SER A 122 4.97 14.19 3.07
N LYS A 123 4.52 12.98 3.44
CA LYS A 123 3.58 12.83 4.58
C LYS A 123 4.29 12.68 5.94
N LEU A 124 5.54 12.22 5.96
CA LEU A 124 6.41 12.30 7.14
C LEU A 124 6.94 13.73 7.40
N ALA A 125 7.00 14.60 6.38
CA ALA A 125 7.55 15.95 6.51
C ALA A 125 6.59 17.01 7.07
N LYS A 126 5.29 16.71 7.23
CA LYS A 126 4.31 17.63 7.85
C LYS A 126 4.12 17.43 9.35
N ILE A 127 4.93 16.57 9.96
CA ILE A 127 5.08 16.44 11.40
C ILE A 127 6.34 17.24 11.78
N GLN A 128 6.26 18.55 11.58
CA GLN A 128 7.35 19.49 11.91
C GLN A 128 6.77 20.55 12.82
N LYS A 129 6.63 20.20 14.11
CA LYS A 129 7.09 21.03 15.24
C LYS A 129 6.67 20.38 16.56
N GLU A 130 7.67 20.30 17.44
CA GLU A 130 7.64 20.03 18.89
C GLU A 130 7.84 18.58 19.36
N GLY A 131 9.09 18.31 19.78
CA GLY A 131 9.37 17.44 20.92
C GLY A 131 9.75 16.00 20.58
N SER A 132 10.62 15.44 21.42
CA SER A 132 11.30 14.13 21.31
C SER A 132 10.44 12.91 20.98
N LEU A 133 9.11 13.01 21.08
CA LEU A 133 8.18 11.91 20.87
C LEU A 133 8.02 11.54 19.39
N GLU A 134 7.97 12.52 18.49
CA GLU A 134 7.71 12.27 17.07
C GLU A 134 8.93 11.62 16.37
N VAL A 135 10.13 12.13 16.67
CA VAL A 135 11.40 11.53 16.23
C VAL A 135 11.54 10.12 16.81
N TYR A 136 11.16 9.94 18.07
CA TYR A 136 11.16 8.62 18.69
C TYR A 136 10.20 7.67 17.99
N VAL A 137 8.94 8.06 17.75
CA VAL A 137 7.97 7.21 17.03
C VAL A 137 8.47 6.86 15.63
N ARG A 138 9.01 7.84 14.91
CA ARG A 138 9.58 7.61 13.58
C ARG A 138 10.70 6.57 13.60
N ASN A 139 11.67 6.72 14.49
CA ASN A 139 12.77 5.75 14.62
C ASN A 139 12.26 4.34 14.96
N GLN A 140 11.16 4.25 15.72
CA GLN A 140 10.56 2.97 16.08
C GLN A 140 9.80 2.35 14.90
N VAL A 141 9.12 3.16 14.08
CA VAL A 141 8.53 2.69 12.82
C VAL A 141 9.61 2.23 11.84
N GLU A 142 10.71 2.98 11.70
CA GLU A 142 11.86 2.58 10.87
C GLU A 142 12.46 1.24 11.35
N ASN A 143 12.71 1.09 12.66
CA ASN A 143 13.18 -0.18 13.23
C ASN A 143 12.21 -1.35 13.01
N ILE A 144 10.90 -1.09 13.07
CA ILE A 144 9.86 -2.10 12.79
C ILE A 144 9.93 -2.55 11.33
N ILE A 145 10.12 -1.61 10.39
CA ILE A 145 10.21 -1.89 8.96
C ILE A 145 11.51 -2.65 8.63
N ASP A 146 12.64 -2.25 9.22
CA ASP A 146 13.94 -2.88 8.97
C ASP A 146 14.00 -4.33 9.45
N ALA A 147 13.25 -4.66 10.51
CA ALA A 147 13.15 -6.01 11.05
C ALA A 147 11.87 -6.75 10.62
N LEU A 148 11.12 -6.21 9.66
CA LEU A 148 9.83 -6.75 9.26
C LEU A 148 9.98 -8.06 8.48
N THR A 149 9.35 -9.12 8.98
CA THR A 149 9.16 -10.34 8.20
C THR A 149 7.81 -10.29 7.48
N LEU A 150 7.83 -10.42 6.15
CA LEU A 150 6.61 -10.46 5.33
C LEU A 150 6.26 -11.90 4.96
N HIS A 151 5.05 -12.32 5.30
CA HIS A 151 4.44 -13.56 4.83
C HIS A 151 3.27 -13.25 3.91
N VAL A 152 3.27 -13.85 2.72
CA VAL A 152 2.13 -13.82 1.81
C VAL A 152 1.64 -15.26 1.63
N ILE A 153 0.38 -15.50 1.98
CA ILE A 153 -0.24 -16.83 2.01
C ILE A 153 -1.50 -16.79 1.15
N ASP A 154 -1.73 -17.85 0.36
CA ASP A 154 -2.89 -18.00 -0.52
C ASP A 154 -3.04 -16.79 -1.46
N PHE A 155 -2.11 -16.70 -2.40
CA PHE A 155 -1.96 -15.58 -3.32
C PHE A 155 -2.52 -15.92 -4.71
N ASP A 156 -3.34 -15.02 -5.25
CA ASP A 156 -3.81 -15.07 -6.62
C ASP A 156 -3.55 -13.74 -7.33
N PHE A 157 -2.95 -13.84 -8.51
CA PHE A 157 -2.68 -12.71 -9.39
C PHE A 157 -3.26 -12.96 -10.77
N THR A 158 -4.16 -12.08 -11.18
CA THR A 158 -4.72 -12.08 -12.53
C THR A 158 -4.17 -10.88 -13.32
N LEU A 159 -3.52 -11.17 -14.44
CA LEU A 159 -3.12 -10.16 -15.42
C LEU A 159 -4.05 -10.25 -16.64
N GLU A 160 -4.82 -9.19 -16.87
CA GLU A 160 -5.60 -9.02 -18.10
C GLU A 160 -4.81 -8.19 -19.09
N LEU A 161 -4.34 -8.86 -20.15
CA LEU A 161 -3.68 -8.22 -21.26
C LEU A 161 -4.70 -7.49 -22.14
N PRO A 162 -4.31 -6.40 -22.81
CA PRO A 162 -5.18 -5.75 -23.77
C PRO A 162 -5.48 -6.73 -24.91
N SER A 163 -6.70 -6.69 -25.42
CA SER A 163 -7.06 -7.46 -26.61
C SER A 163 -6.20 -7.00 -27.79
N PHE A 164 -5.31 -7.88 -28.26
CA PHE A 164 -4.63 -7.67 -29.52
C PHE A 164 -5.67 -7.80 -30.64
N ASN A 165 -6.00 -6.69 -31.31
CA ASN A 165 -6.83 -6.73 -32.50
C ASN A 165 -5.92 -6.78 -33.74
N PRO A 166 -5.65 -7.96 -34.32
CA PRO A 166 -4.76 -8.07 -35.49
C PRO A 166 -5.35 -7.48 -36.78
N GLU A 167 -6.61 -7.06 -36.80
CA GLU A 167 -7.34 -6.67 -38.02
C GLU A 167 -7.07 -5.22 -38.50
N GLY A 168 -5.95 -4.60 -38.09
CA GLY A 168 -5.58 -3.22 -38.46
C GLY A 168 -4.48 -3.07 -39.52
N GLN A 169 -3.99 -4.17 -40.10
CA GLN A 169 -3.03 -4.14 -41.22
C GLN A 169 -3.64 -4.83 -42.44
N ASP A 170 -4.55 -4.13 -43.11
CA ASP A 170 -4.79 -4.21 -44.55
C ASP A 170 -5.94 -3.25 -44.91
N GLN A 171 -5.59 -1.97 -45.13
CA GLN A 171 -6.29 -1.07 -46.04
C GLN A 171 -5.43 0.14 -46.42
#